data_AF-A0A410PLJ5-F1
#
_entry.id   AF-A0A410PLJ5-F1
#
_cell.length_a   1.000
_cell.length_b   1.000
_cell.length_c   1.000
_cell.angle_alpha   90.00
_cell.angle_beta   90.00
_cell.angle_gamma   90.00
#
_symmetry.space_group_name_H-M   'P 1'
#
loop_
_entity.id
_entity.type
_entity.pdbx_description
1 polymer ?
#
loop_
_entity_poly.entity_id
_entity_poly.type
_entity_poly.pdbx_seq_one_letter_code
_entity_poly.pdbx_strand_id
1 'polypeptide(L)' 'MERYKDYEITVINNDERDYPFKAISKKGDKEIKHKGQTESQAIDFVKQTINKLESKNLL' A
#
# COMPACT_ATOMS: atom_id res chain seq x y z
N MET A 1 0.35 11.65 -1.66
CA MET A 1 -0.92 10.96 -1.92
C MET A 1 -0.90 10.54 -3.38
N GLU A 2 -0.92 9.24 -3.64
CA GLU A 2 -0.83 8.68 -4.99
C GLU A 2 -2.11 7.90 -5.31
N ARG A 3 -2.58 7.95 -6.57
CA ARG A 3 -3.70 7.14 -7.04
C ARG A 3 -3.17 5.96 -7.85
N TYR A 4 -3.65 4.77 -7.54
CA TYR A 4 -3.34 3.56 -8.29
C TYR A 4 -4.64 2.83 -8.61
N LYS A 5 -5.10 2.90 -9.88
CA LYS A 5 -6.45 2.46 -10.28
C LYS A 5 -7.50 3.21 -9.43
N ASP A 6 -8.46 2.49 -8.85
CA ASP A 6 -9.47 3.04 -7.94
C ASP A 6 -9.00 3.15 -6.47
N TYR A 7 -7.70 2.93 -6.21
CA TYR A 7 -7.14 2.96 -4.86
C TYR A 7 -6.42 4.28 -4.59
N GLU A 8 -6.67 4.81 -3.40
CA GLU A 8 -5.94 5.94 -2.85
C GLU A 8 -4.83 5.45 -1.92
N ILE A 9 -3.58 5.79 -2.22
CA ILE A 9 -2.40 5.39 -1.44
C ILE A 9 -1.83 6.59 -0.69
N THR A 10 -1.74 6.47 0.63
CA THR A 10 -1.08 7.41 1.53
C THR A 10 0.10 6.73 2.20
N VAL A 11 1.24 7.41 2.26
CA VAL A 11 2.43 6.94 2.98
C VAL A 11 2.61 7.76 4.25
N ILE A 12 2.91 7.08 5.35
CA ILE A 12 3.22 7.68 6.65
C ILE A 12 4.57 7.18 7.15
N ASN A 13 5.24 7.97 7.98
CA ASN A 13 6.36 7.49 8.79
C ASN A 13 5.85 6.50 9.84
N ASN A 14 6.63 5.46 10.11
CA ASN A 14 6.25 4.31 10.94
C ASN A 14 7.18 4.12 12.16
N ASP A 15 8.05 5.09 12.46
CA ASP A 15 8.97 5.14 13.63
C ASP A 15 9.80 3.86 13.91
N GLU A 16 9.85 2.94 12.95
CA GLU A 16 10.57 1.68 13.01
C GLU A 16 11.87 1.80 12.22
N ARG A 17 12.97 1.36 12.83
CA ARG A 17 14.31 1.45 12.23
C ARG A 17 14.42 0.72 10.89
N ASP A 18 13.89 -0.50 10.82
CA ASP A 18 14.04 -1.36 9.64
C ASP A 18 12.95 -1.12 8.60
N TYR A 19 11.82 -0.52 9.00
CA TYR A 19 10.70 -0.19 8.13
C TYR A 19 10.08 1.16 8.48
N PRO A 20 10.80 2.26 8.20
CA PRO A 20 10.40 3.61 8.58
C PRO A 20 9.17 4.12 7.81
N PHE A 21 8.75 3.47 6.73
CA PHE A 21 7.61 3.90 5.93
C PHE A 21 6.48 2.86 5.94
N LYS A 22 5.24 3.34 5.95
CA LYS A 22 4.04 2.53 5.82
C LYS A 22 3.10 3.13 4.79
N ALA A 23 2.83 2.39 3.73
CA ALA A 23 1.83 2.73 2.73
C ALA A 23 0.48 2.11 3.11
N ILE A 24 -0.57 2.90 2.99
CA ILE A 24 -1.96 2.54 3.28
C ILE A 24 -2.78 2.86 2.03
N SER A 25 -3.38 1.83 1.44
CA SER A 25 -4.27 1.92 0.30
C SER A 25 -5.72 1.69 0.73
N LYS A 26 -6.64 2.50 0.20
CA LYS A 26 -8.08 2.40 0.46
C LYS A 26 -8.90 2.36 -0.82
N LYS A 27 -9.91 1.49 -0.87
CA LYS A 27 -11.00 1.45 -1.86
C LYS A 27 -12.28 0.99 -1.16
N GLY A 28 -13.22 1.92 -0.96
CA GLY A 28 -14.42 1.66 -0.14
C GLY A 28 -14.04 1.18 1.26
N ASP A 29 -14.61 0.05 1.70
CA ASP A 29 -14.31 -0.57 3.00
C ASP A 29 -13.01 -1.40 3.02
N LYS A 30 -12.34 -1.55 1.88
CA LYS A 30 -11.13 -2.35 1.76
C LYS A 30 -9.89 -1.50 1.99
N GLU A 31 -9.00 -2.02 2.82
CA GLU A 31 -7.75 -1.37 3.17
C GLU A 31 -6.57 -2.35 3.05
N ILE A 32 -5.50 -1.91 2.38
CA ILE A 32 -4.28 -2.70 2.18
C ILE A 32 -3.10 -1.90 2.75
N LYS A 33 -2.27 -2.52 3.59
CA LYS A 33 -1.17 -1.86 4.28
C LYS A 33 0.13 -2.63 4.09
N HIS A 34 1.20 -1.94 3.71
CA HIS A 34 2.56 -2.51 3.71
C HIS A 34 3.59 -1.54 4.26
N LYS A 35 4.59 -2.09 4.93
CA LYS A 35 5.76 -1.36 5.40
C LYS A 35 6.93 -1.49 4.42
N GLY A 36 7.82 -0.51 4.39
CA GLY A 36 9.01 -0.49 3.54
C GLY A 36 10.16 0.30 4.16
N GLN A 37 11.37 -0.02 3.70
CA GLN A 37 12.60 0.71 3.96
C GLN A 37 12.62 2.09 3.29
N THR A 38 11.87 2.24 2.20
CA THR A 38 11.63 3.50 1.49
C THR A 38 10.15 3.70 1.23
N GLU A 39 9.72 4.95 0.98
CA GLU A 39 8.35 5.25 0.57
C GLU A 39 7.94 4.45 -0.66
N SER A 40 8.79 4.43 -1.69
CA SER A 40 8.55 3.69 -2.93
C SER A 40 8.39 2.20 -2.69
N GLN A 41 9.21 1.60 -1.82
CA GLN A 41 9.09 0.17 -1.50
C GLN A 41 7.75 -0.15 -0.82
N ALA A 42 7.32 0.70 0.12
CA ALA A 42 6.03 0.52 0.78
C ALA A 42 4.87 0.62 -0.24
N ILE A 43 4.94 1.59 -1.16
CA ILE A 43 3.97 1.76 -2.25
C ILE A 43 3.97 0.54 -3.19
N ASP A 44 5.14 0.07 -3.60
CA ASP A 44 5.27 -1.04 -4.54
C ASP A 44 4.68 -2.34 -3.96
N PHE A 45 4.88 -2.60 -2.67
CA PHE A 45 4.27 -3.75 -2.01
C PHE A 45 2.74 -3.63 -1.95
N VAL A 46 2.20 -2.45 -1.69
CA VAL A 46 0.75 -2.20 -1.78
C VAL A 46 0.24 -2.48 -3.21
N LYS A 47 0.89 -1.95 -4.24
CA LYS A 47 0.51 -2.17 -5.66
C LYS A 47 0.55 -3.64 -6.04
N GLN A 48 1.59 -4.37 -5.60
CA GLN A 48 1.72 -5.81 -5.84
C GLN A 48 0.56 -6.59 -5.18
N THR A 49 0.21 -6.25 -3.94
CA THR A 49 -0.92 -6.88 -3.24
C THR A 49 -2.25 -6.57 -3.91
N ILE A 50 -2.49 -5.32 -4.33
CA ILE A 50 -3.68 -4.96 -5.11
C ILE A 50 -3.78 -5.84 -6.36
N ASN A 51 -2.71 -5.90 -7.17
CA ASN A 51 -2.71 -6.70 -8.40
C ASN A 51 -2.96 -8.18 -8.15
N LYS A 52 -2.38 -8.73 -7.07
CA LYS A 52 -2.55 -10.14 -6.69
C LYS A 52 -3.96 -10.46 -6.21
N LEU A 53 -4.65 -9.53 -5.56
CA LEU A 53 -5.99 -9.75 -5.05
C LEU A 53 -7.05 -9.50 -6.14
N GLU A 54 -6.87 -8.48 -6.99
CA GLU A 54 -7.68 -8.24 -8.19
C GLU A 54 -7.61 -9.44 -9.14
N SER A 55 -6.41 -10.01 -9.39
CA SER A 55 -6.27 -11.19 -10.25
C SER A 55 -6.95 -12.45 -9.70
N LYS A 56 -7.30 -12.45 -8.41
CA LYS A 56 -8.03 -13.52 -7.74
C LYS A 56 -9.51 -13.18 -7.49
N ASN A 57 -10.00 -12.03 -7.95
CA ASN A 57 -11.35 -11.52 -7.66
C ASN A 57 -11.66 -11.46 -6.14
N LEU A 58 -10.69 -11.05 -5.32
CA LEU A 58 -10.82 -10.91 -3.87
C LEU A 58 -11.06 -9.46 -3.43
N LEU A 59 -10.98 -8.49 -4.36
CA LEU A 59 -11.17 -7.06 -4.15
C LEU A 59 -12.46 -6.54 -4.78
#